data_AF-A0AAD5BD28-F1
#
_entry.id   AF-A0AAD5BD28-F1
#
_cell.length_a   1.000
_cell.length_b   1.000
_cell.length_c   1.000
_cell.angle_alpha   90.00
_cell.angle_beta   90.00
_cell.angle_gamma   90.00
#
_symmetry.space_group_name_H-M   'P 1'
#
loop_
_entity.id
_entity.type
_entity.pdbx_description
1 polymer ?
#
loop_
_entity_poly.entity_id
_entity_poly.type
_entity_poly.pdbx_seq_one_letter_code
_entity_poly.pdbx_strand_id
1 'polypeptide(L)' 'MAPESTPSRRTQYQLTLSDESKERIIKLLDYSKTIAHYGFIPFVLYLGWAASSNKPSILNLLSPFPSA' A
#
# COMPACT_ATOMS: atom_id res chain seq x y z
N MET A 1 -55.17 7.06 -13.07
CA MET A 1 -54.48 5.91 -12.44
C MET A 1 -53.03 5.98 -12.89
N ALA A 2 -52.12 6.26 -11.97
CA ALA A 2 -50.72 6.69 -12.20
C ALA A 2 -49.76 5.47 -12.44
N PRO A 3 -48.46 5.69 -12.72
CA PRO A 3 -47.78 5.22 -13.93
C PRO A 3 -47.05 3.87 -13.86
N GLU A 4 -46.83 3.30 -15.05
CA GLU A 4 -46.00 2.15 -15.36
C GLU A 4 -44.57 2.31 -14.80
N SER A 5 -44.16 1.37 -13.94
CA SER A 5 -42.87 1.33 -13.27
C SER A 5 -41.76 0.94 -14.25
N THR A 6 -40.98 1.93 -14.68
CA THR A 6 -39.78 1.78 -15.50
C THR A 6 -38.80 0.81 -14.83
N PRO A 7 -38.23 -0.21 -15.52
CA PRO A 7 -37.19 -1.03 -14.91
C PRO A 7 -35.94 -0.15 -14.80
N SER A 8 -35.65 0.28 -13.56
CA SER A 8 -34.41 0.96 -13.25
C SER A 8 -33.26 0.01 -13.57
N ARG A 9 -32.59 0.24 -14.70
CA ARG A 9 -31.33 -0.39 -15.11
C ARG A 9 -30.30 -0.05 -14.03
N ARG A 10 -30.33 -0.78 -12.92
CA ARG A 10 -29.27 -0.76 -11.91
C ARG A 10 -28.02 -1.16 -12.68
N THR A 11 -27.14 -0.20 -12.90
CA THR A 11 -25.79 -0.44 -13.38
C THR A 11 -25.13 -1.32 -12.33
N GLN A 12 -25.31 -2.64 -12.50
CA GLN A 12 -24.59 -3.66 -11.79
C GLN A 12 -23.16 -3.53 -12.28
N TYR A 13 -22.38 -2.66 -11.63
CA TYR A 13 -20.94 -2.84 -11.56
C TYR A 13 -20.68 -4.09 -10.70
N GLN A 14 -21.20 -5.24 -11.14
CA GLN A 14 -20.63 -6.53 -10.81
C GLN A 14 -19.27 -6.50 -11.49
N LEU A 15 -18.30 -5.89 -10.83
CA LEU A 15 -16.90 -6.23 -11.07
C LEU A 15 -16.87 -7.74 -10.95
N THR A 16 -16.75 -8.40 -12.10
CA THR A 16 -16.76 -9.85 -12.30
C THR A 16 -15.49 -10.49 -11.72
N LEU A 17 -15.01 -9.94 -10.61
CA LEU A 17 -14.01 -10.55 -9.79
C LEU A 17 -14.76 -11.65 -9.07
N SER A 18 -14.90 -12.80 -9.74
CA SER A 18 -15.29 -14.09 -9.15
C SER A 18 -14.69 -14.15 -7.75
N ASP A 19 -15.39 -14.72 -6.78
CA ASP A 19 -14.94 -14.72 -5.37
C ASP A 19 -13.46 -15.15 -5.20
N GLU A 20 -12.95 -15.98 -6.10
CA GLU A 20 -11.51 -16.28 -6.28
C GLU A 20 -10.60 -15.05 -6.41
N SER A 21 -10.93 -14.10 -7.30
CA SER A 21 -10.18 -12.86 -7.49
C SER A 21 -10.26 -11.96 -6.25
N LYS A 22 -11.42 -11.93 -5.55
CA LYS A 22 -11.55 -11.19 -4.29
C LYS A 22 -10.67 -11.79 -3.19
N GLU A 23 -10.67 -13.10 -3.04
CA GLU A 23 -9.83 -13.79 -2.05
C GLU A 23 -8.34 -13.54 -2.32
N ARG A 24 -7.92 -13.55 -3.59
CA ARG A 24 -6.54 -13.21 -3.98
C ARG A 24 -6.17 -11.77 -3.66
N ILE A 25 -7.06 -10.82 -3.93
CA ILE A 25 -6.84 -9.41 -3.62
C ILE A 25 -6.72 -9.21 -2.10
N ILE A 26 -7.60 -9.85 -1.33
CA ILE A 26 -7.55 -9.78 0.15
C ILE A 26 -6.22 -10.35 0.66
N LYS A 27 -5.80 -11.53 0.18
CA LYS A 27 -4.49 -12.10 0.53
C LYS A 27 -3.34 -11.15 0.18
N LEU A 28 -3.37 -10.54 -1.01
CA LEU A 28 -2.35 -9.60 -1.45
C LEU A 28 -2.28 -8.37 -0.54
N LEU A 29 -3.44 -7.87 -0.09
CA LEU A 29 -3.54 -6.74 0.83
C LEU A 29 -3.04 -7.08 2.24
N ASP A 30 -3.27 -8.30 2.71
CA ASP A 30 -2.72 -8.74 4.00
C ASP A 30 -1.19 -8.82 3.98
N TYR A 31 -0.62 -9.34 2.88
CA TYR A 31 0.83 -9.33 2.68
C TYR A 31 1.37 -7.90 2.54
N SER A 32 0.69 -7.04 1.78
CA SER A 32 1.14 -5.65 1.58
C SER A 32 1.14 -4.87 2.89
N LYS A 33 0.17 -5.08 3.78
CA LYS A 33 0.15 -4.50 5.13
C LYS A 33 1.39 -4.90 5.94
N THR A 34 1.76 -6.17 5.88
CA THR A 34 2.93 -6.70 6.61
C THR A 34 4.22 -6.11 6.05
N ILE A 35 4.37 -6.10 4.72
CA ILE A 35 5.54 -5.54 4.05
C ILE A 35 5.65 -4.04 4.31
N ALA A 36 4.55 -3.29 4.23
CA ALA A 36 4.55 -1.87 4.52
C ALA A 36 4.94 -1.61 5.98
N HIS A 37 4.41 -2.39 6.93
CA HIS A 37 4.71 -2.17 8.35
C HIS A 37 6.18 -2.39 8.69
N TYR A 38 6.76 -3.52 8.27
CA TYR A 38 8.16 -3.84 8.57
C TYR A 38 9.14 -3.16 7.61
N GLY A 39 8.71 -2.86 6.39
CA GLY A 39 9.51 -2.25 5.34
C GLY A 39 9.55 -0.72 5.41
N PHE A 40 8.61 -0.07 6.11
CA PHE A 40 8.53 1.40 6.13
C PHE A 40 9.81 2.06 6.65
N ILE A 41 10.31 1.60 7.81
CA ILE A 41 11.53 2.15 8.42
C ILE A 41 12.76 1.99 7.51
N PRO A 42 13.13 0.77 7.05
CA PRO A 42 14.29 0.61 6.17
C PRO A 42 14.12 1.35 4.83
N PHE A 43 12.89 1.45 4.31
CA PHE A 43 12.61 2.17 3.07
C PHE A 43 12.88 3.68 3.21
N VAL A 44 12.38 4.32 4.27
CA VAL A 44 12.61 5.75 4.52
C VAL A 44 14.09 6.03 4.77
N LEU A 45 14.78 5.17 5.52
CA LEU A 45 16.23 5.28 5.73
C LEU A 45 17.00 5.19 4.42
N TYR A 46 16.62 4.27 3.53
CA TYR A 46 17.23 4.15 2.21
C TYR A 46 17.02 5.40 1.35
N LEU A 47 15.80 5.96 1.33
CA LEU A 47 15.54 7.21 0.60
C LEU A 47 16.37 8.38 1.11
N GLY A 48 16.48 8.54 2.44
CA GLY A 48 17.31 9.57 3.05
C GLY A 48 18.80 9.39 2.75
N TRP A 49 19.30 8.15 2.78
CA TRP A 49 20.68 7.82 2.40
C TRP A 49 20.95 8.08 0.92
N ALA A 50 20.02 7.69 0.04
CA ALA A 50 20.15 7.85 -1.42
C ALA A 50 20.10 9.32 -1.85
N ALA A 51 19.35 10.16 -1.14
CA ALA A 51 19.26 11.59 -1.38
C ALA A 51 20.42 12.41 -0.79
N SER A 52 21.22 11.83 0.12
CA SER A 52 22.35 12.52 0.75
C SER A 52 23.60 12.49 -0.14
N SER A 53 24.20 13.66 -0.41
CA SER A 53 25.49 13.76 -1.13
C SER A 53 26.65 13.10 -0.38
N ASN A 54 26.61 13.11 0.96
CA ASN A 54 27.64 12.53 1.81
C ASN A 54 27.07 11.25 2.40
N LYS A 55 27.12 10.15 1.63
CA LYS A 55 26.50 8.84 1.93
C LYS A 55 27.01 8.29 3.27
N PRO A 56 26.31 8.51 4.39
CA PRO A 56 26.83 8.13 5.68
C PRO A 56 26.76 6.61 5.85
N SER A 57 27.65 6.04 6.66
CA SER A 57 27.54 4.64 7.08
C SER A 57 26.21 4.40 7.78
N ILE A 58 25.56 3.25 7.55
CA ILE A 58 24.28 2.88 8.17
C ILE A 58 24.39 2.92 9.71
N LEU A 59 25.57 2.63 10.26
CA LEU A 59 25.83 2.71 11.69
C LEU A 59 25.75 4.15 12.22
N ASN A 60 26.16 5.15 11.43
CA ASN A 60 26.08 6.56 11.81
C ASN A 60 24.64 7.10 11.73
N LEU A 61 23.79 6.50 10.91
CA LEU A 61 22.35 6.80 10.85
C LEU A 61 21.57 6.27 12.07
N LEU A 62 22.05 5.18 12.68
CA LEU A 62 21.42 4.54 13.83
C LEU A 62 22.06 4.94 15.16
N SER A 63 23.28 5.48 15.14
CA SER A 63 23.95 5.95 16.35
C SER A 63 23.34 7.27 16.83
N PRO A 64 22.94 7.38 18.11
CA PRO A 64 22.45 8.64 18.69
C PRO A 64 23.58 9.66 18.92
N PHE A 65 24.84 9.28 18.65
CA PHE A 65 25.99 10.15 18.83
C PHE A 65 26.29 10.90 17.54
N PRO A 66 26.60 12.22 17.61
CA PRO A 66 27.06 12.96 16.45
C PRO A 66 28.38 12.34 15.99
N SER A 67 28.35 11.65 14.85
CA SER A 67 29.58 11.27 14.15
C SER A 67 30.11 12.52 13.47
N ALA A 68 31.24 13.01 14.00
CA ALA A 68 31.97 14.18 13.49
C ALA A 68 32.50 13.96 12.08
#